data_AF-A0A9X1IKW8-F1
#
_entry.id   AF-A0A9X1IKW8-F1
#
_cell.length_a   1.000
_cell.length_b   1.000
_cell.length_c   1.000
_cell.angle_alpha   90.00
_cell.angle_beta   90.00
_cell.angle_gamma   90.00
#
_symmetry.space_group_name_H-M   'P 1'
#
loop_
_entity.id
_entity.type
_entity.pdbx_description
1 polymer ?
#
loop_
_entity_poly.entity_id
_entity_poly.type
_entity_poly.pdbx_seq_one_letter_code
_entity_poly.pdbx_strand_id
1 'polypeptide(L)'
;MNKKQFLNTYKKVDELKQEATGQSQKPPIYRSKYDERLIKDFHYAKFQKNLQNARQSESLKNLLEKEEWSEEDTEVLLRSLR
;
A
#
# COMPACT_ATOMS: atom_id res chain seq x y z
N MET A 1 -7.48 12.64 -12.26
CA MET A 1 -8.31 11.57 -11.65
C MET A 1 -8.63 11.98 -10.22
N ASN A 2 -9.89 11.95 -9.76
CA ASN A 2 -10.27 12.59 -8.49
C ASN A 2 -9.81 11.75 -7.27
N LYS A 3 -9.22 12.37 -6.24
CA LYS A 3 -8.76 11.73 -4.98
C LYS A 3 -9.82 10.81 -4.36
N LYS A 4 -11.09 11.20 -4.45
CA LYS A 4 -12.23 10.39 -3.98
C LYS A 4 -12.40 9.10 -4.77
N GLN A 5 -12.16 9.12 -6.08
CA GLN A 5 -12.25 7.93 -6.93
C GLN A 5 -11.15 6.92 -6.58
N PHE A 6 -9.92 7.38 -6.32
CA PHE A 6 -8.81 6.50 -5.90
C PHE A 6 -9.06 5.85 -4.52
N LEU A 7 -9.57 6.62 -3.55
CA LEU A 7 -9.92 6.06 -2.24
C LEU A 7 -11.07 5.05 -2.34
N ASN A 8 -12.06 5.32 -3.20
CA ASN A 8 -13.18 4.42 -3.42
C ASN A 8 -12.77 3.13 -4.14
N THR A 9 -11.82 3.18 -5.08
CA THR A 9 -11.30 1.94 -5.71
C THR A 9 -10.58 1.08 -4.68
N TYR A 10 -9.77 1.67 -3.79
CA TYR A 10 -9.08 0.92 -2.75
C TYR A 10 -10.06 0.23 -1.78
N LYS A 11 -11.11 0.94 -1.34
CA LYS A 11 -12.16 0.37 -0.49
C LYS A 11 -12.88 -0.81 -1.15
N LYS A 12 -13.27 -0.66 -2.43
CA LYS A 12 -13.93 -1.73 -3.18
C LYS A 12 -13.08 -2.99 -3.31
N VAL A 13 -11.76 -2.85 -3.48
CA VAL A 13 -10.82 -3.98 -3.55
C VAL A 13 -10.72 -4.71 -2.20
N ASP A 14 -10.80 -3.96 -1.10
CA ASP A 14 -10.78 -4.54 0.25
C ASP A 14 -12.08 -5.29 0.57
N GLU A 15 -13.23 -4.75 0.15
CA GLU A 15 -14.55 -5.40 0.25
C GLU A 15 -14.59 -6.70 -0.56
N LEU A 16 -14.05 -6.71 -1.78
CA LEU A 16 -13.93 -7.91 -2.62
C LEU A 16 -13.08 -9.03 -1.99
N LYS A 17 -12.12 -8.69 -1.13
CA LYS A 17 -11.34 -9.70 -0.38
C LYS A 17 -12.14 -10.33 0.76
N GLN A 18 -13.12 -9.62 1.32
CA GLN A 18 -13.94 -10.11 2.43
C GLN A 18 -15.01 -11.10 1.98
N GLU A 19 -15.56 -10.96 0.76
CA GLU A 19 -16.58 -11.88 0.24
C GLU A 19 -16.06 -13.30 -0.07
N ALA A 20 -14.73 -13.49 -0.13
CA ALA A 20 -14.09 -14.78 -0.44
C ALA A 20 -13.90 -15.72 0.78
N THR A 21 -14.56 -15.49 1.92
CA THR A 21 -14.45 -16.34 3.12
C THR A 21 -15.54 -17.41 3.17
N GLY A 22 -15.59 -18.29 2.17
CA GLY A 22 -16.09 -19.65 2.36
C GLY A 22 -15.08 -20.43 3.20
N GLN A 23 -15.52 -21.02 4.32
CA GLN A 23 -14.69 -21.77 5.25
C GLN A 23 -14.15 -23.06 4.61
N SER A 24 -13.04 -22.94 3.89
CA SER A 24 -12.11 -24.03 3.61
C SER A 24 -10.87 -23.78 4.47
N GLN A 25 -10.37 -24.80 5.16
CA GLN A 25 -9.12 -24.72 5.92
C GLN A 25 -7.99 -24.40 4.94
N LYS A 26 -7.74 -23.10 4.73
CA LYS A 26 -6.69 -22.64 3.83
C LYS A 26 -5.37 -23.15 4.37
N PRO A 27 -4.53 -23.80 3.54
CA PRO A 27 -3.22 -24.22 3.98
C PRO A 27 -2.45 -23.00 4.52
N PRO A 28 -1.55 -23.20 5.51
CA PRO A 28 -0.78 -22.10 6.05
C PRO A 28 -0.02 -21.41 4.93
N ILE A 29 -0.12 -20.08 4.88
CA ILE A 29 0.50 -19.24 3.84
C ILE A 29 2.02 -19.41 3.84
N TYR A 30 2.59 -19.65 5.02
CA TYR A 30 4.03 -19.76 5.25
C TYR A 30 4.42 -21.23 5.50
N ARG A 31 5.61 -21.60 5.00
CA ARG A 31 6.16 -22.96 5.11
C ARG A 31 6.52 -23.35 6.55
N SER A 32 6.90 -22.38 7.38
CA SER A 32 7.23 -22.56 8.79
C SER A 32 6.98 -21.29 9.60
N LYS A 33 6.92 -21.42 10.94
CA LYS A 33 6.86 -20.28 11.85
C LYS A 33 8.11 -19.38 11.76
N TYR A 34 9.26 -19.98 11.45
CA TYR A 34 10.51 -19.24 11.27
C TYR A 34 10.44 -18.37 10.02
N ASP A 35 10.00 -18.93 8.89
CA ASP A 35 9.84 -18.18 7.64
C ASP A 35 8.82 -17.06 7.78
N GLU A 36 7.71 -17.32 8.49
CA GLU A 36 6.71 -16.29 8.79
C GLU A 36 7.33 -15.11 9.56
N ARG A 37 8.14 -15.39 10.58
CA ARG A 37 8.83 -14.34 11.34
C ARG A 37 9.80 -13.57 10.45
N LEU A 38 10.64 -14.26 9.68
CA LEU A 38 11.61 -13.62 8.79
C LEU A 38 10.94 -12.72 7.75
N ILE A 39 9.85 -13.21 7.14
CA ILE A 39 9.08 -12.45 6.16
C ILE A 39 8.44 -11.22 6.81
N LYS A 40 7.85 -11.37 8.00
CA LYS A 40 7.27 -10.23 8.74
C LYS A 40 8.32 -9.20 9.14
N ASP A 41 9.47 -9.64 9.65
CA ASP A 41 10.57 -8.74 10.04
C ASP A 41 11.11 -7.98 8.82
N PHE A 42 11.26 -8.67 7.69
CA PHE A 42 11.63 -8.03 6.42
C PHE A 42 10.59 -7.00 5.95
N HIS A 43 9.31 -7.35 5.97
CA HIS A 43 8.25 -6.41 5.60
C HIS A 43 8.18 -5.22 6.54
N TYR A 44 8.36 -5.44 7.84
CA TYR A 44 8.39 -4.37 8.84
C TYR A 44 9.57 -3.42 8.59
N ALA A 45 10.77 -3.95 8.34
CA ALA A 45 11.95 -3.14 8.01
C ALA A 45 11.72 -2.33 6.72
N LYS A 46 11.15 -2.96 5.68
CA LYS A 46 10.81 -2.28 4.42
C LYS A 46 9.76 -1.19 4.63
N PHE A 47 8.74 -1.44 5.46
CA PHE A 47 7.74 -0.45 5.81
C PHE A 47 8.36 0.75 6.54
N GLN A 48 9.22 0.52 7.53
CA GLN A 48 9.91 1.60 8.25
C GLN A 48 10.78 2.45 7.31
N LYS A 49 11.53 1.81 6.42
CA LYS A 49 12.31 2.51 5.39
C LYS A 49 11.43 3.36 4.48
N ASN A 50 10.34 2.80 3.98
CA ASN A 50 9.41 3.51 3.11
C ASN A 50 8.73 4.68 3.83
N LEU A 51 8.36 4.49 5.10
CA LEU A 51 7.79 5.54 5.95
C LEU A 51 8.77 6.70 6.15
N GLN A 52 10.04 6.39 6.41
CA GLN A 52 11.08 7.39 6.53
C GLN A 52 11.25 8.18 5.23
N ASN A 53 11.35 7.48 4.10
CA ASN A 53 11.46 8.11 2.77
C ASN A 53 10.26 9.01 2.47
N ALA A 54 9.04 8.56 2.79
CA ALA A 54 7.83 9.35 2.57
C ALA A 54 7.80 10.62 3.46
N ARG A 55 8.29 10.54 4.71
CA ARG A 55 8.38 11.71 5.59
C ARG A 55 9.41 12.74 5.11
N GLN A 56 10.50 12.28 4.49
CA GLN A 56 11.56 13.13 3.98
C GLN A 56 11.27 13.68 2.57
N SER A 57 10.35 13.05 1.83
CA SER A 57 10.00 13.46 0.47
C SER A 57 9.09 14.68 0.48
N GLU A 58 9.64 15.82 0.08
CA GLU A 58 8.89 17.07 -0.05
C GLU A 58 7.90 17.02 -1.23
N SER A 59 8.25 16.30 -2.30
CA SER A 59 7.35 16.09 -3.44
C SER A 59 6.07 15.35 -3.04
N LEU A 60 6.16 14.35 -2.16
CA LEU A 60 5.00 13.63 -1.63
C LEU A 60 4.11 14.51 -0.76
N LYS A 61 4.70 15.37 0.08
CA LYS A 61 3.93 16.32 0.91
C LYS A 61 3.17 17.31 0.02
N ASN A 62 3.85 17.91 -0.95
CA ASN A 62 3.25 18.84 -1.90
C ASN A 62 2.09 18.18 -2.69
N LEU A 63 2.23 16.90 -3.05
CA LEU A 63 1.15 16.14 -3.68
C LEU A 63 -0.04 15.88 -2.74
N LEU A 64 0.20 15.66 -1.45
CA LEU A 64 -0.85 15.40 -0.46
C LEU A 64 -1.68 16.65 -0.14
N GLU A 65 -1.06 17.83 -0.17
CA GLU A 65 -1.68 19.13 0.09
C GLU A 65 -2.54 19.63 -1.08
N LYS A 66 -2.27 19.19 -2.30
CA LYS A 66 -3.11 19.49 -3.46
C LYS A 66 -4.51 18.88 -3.32
N GLU A 67 -5.54 19.68 -3.60
CA GLU A 67 -6.94 19.23 -3.62
C GLU A 67 -7.25 18.30 -4.80
N GLU A 68 -6.70 18.60 -5.98
CA GLU A 68 -6.88 17.81 -7.20
C GLU A 68 -5.54 17.36 -7.77
N TRP A 69 -5.53 16.15 -8.34
CA TRP A 69 -4.35 15.54 -8.95
C TRP A 69 -4.50 15.51 -10.47
N SER A 70 -3.51 16.08 -11.15
CA SER A 70 -3.33 15.92 -12.59
C SER A 70 -2.66 14.58 -12.94
N GLU A 71 -2.56 14.25 -14.22
CA GLU A 71 -1.83 13.06 -14.66
C GLU A 71 -0.33 13.17 -14.34
N GLU A 72 0.23 14.36 -14.43
CA GLU A 72 1.62 14.63 -14.05
C GLU A 72 1.84 14.39 -12.54
N ASP A 73 0.89 14.77 -11.70
CA ASP A 73 0.95 14.53 -10.25
C ASP A 73 0.97 13.03 -9.92
N THR A 74 0.21 12.22 -10.68
CA THR A 74 0.25 10.75 -10.54
C THR A 74 1.57 10.14 -11.02
N GLU A 75 2.16 10.67 -12.09
CA GLU A 75 3.49 10.26 -12.56
C GLU A 75 4.58 10.58 -11.54
N VAL A 76 4.53 11.77 -10.92
CA VAL A 76 5.47 12.16 -9.85
C VAL A 76 5.33 11.24 -8.65
N LEU A 77 4.11 10.89 -8.25
CA LEU A 77 3.86 9.92 -7.18
C LEU A 77 4.48 8.56 -7.52
N LEU A 78 4.21 8.02 -8.71
CA LEU A 78 4.72 6.71 -9.12
C LEU A 78 6.25 6.66 -9.19
N ARG A 79 6.89 7.74 -9.63
CA ARG A 79 8.36 7.86 -9.61
C ARG A 79 8.92 7.90 -8.19
N SER A 80 8.24 8.53 -7.25
CA SER A 80 8.68 8.60 -5.85
C SER A 80 8.57 7.27 -5.09
N LEU A 81 7.78 6.33 -5.62
CA LEU A 81 7.53 5.01 -5.03
C LEU A 81 8.44 3.89 -5.60
N ARG A 82 9.19 4.17 -6.68
CA ARG A 82 10.18 3.25 -7.24
C ARG A 82 11.52 3.34 -6.50
#